data_AF-A0A7R9IZR7-F1
#
_entry.id   AF-A0A7R9IZR7-F1
#
_cell.length_a   1.000
_cell.length_b   1.000
_cell.length_c   1.000
_cell.angle_alpha   90.00
_cell.angle_beta   90.00
_cell.angle_gamma   90.00
#
_symmetry.space_group_name_H-M   'P 1'
#
loop_
_entity.id
_entity.type
_entity.pdbx_description
1 polymer ?
#
loop_
_entity_poly.entity_id
_entity_poly.type
_entity_poly.pdbx_seq_one_letter_code
_entity_poly.pdbx_strand_id
1 'polypeptide(L)'
;MMNEVMQITKHDILLRDVLKFEQGRIKVMQEERMFLQKKVFTKWINSFLERVGMKVEDLYLDMRDGRMLLKLIEIISGEKLGKAHTGALKVFWAENINKSLDYLSNKNENGDANTAKYALLQWCQMRTSGYAGVKVVNLTGSWRNGLAFNALLHSHRPDLISYETLQPRQHRQNLNNAFDVANTVLGVPKILDAEDVDRPDPDENSIATYLTSMYHVLSSTPN
;
A
#
# COMPACT_ATOMS: atom_id res chain seq x y z
N MET A 1 -32.35 -46.98 -6.12
CA MET A 1 -31.80 -46.72 -7.47
C MET A 1 -32.25 -45.38 -8.06
N MET A 2 -33.48 -45.20 -8.58
CA MET A 2 -33.83 -43.94 -9.30
C MET A 2 -33.87 -42.69 -8.40
N ASN A 3 -34.32 -42.82 -7.15
CA ASN A 3 -34.30 -41.72 -6.17
C ASN A 3 -32.88 -41.33 -5.71
N GLU A 4 -31.96 -42.29 -5.60
CA GLU A 4 -30.58 -42.02 -5.20
C GLU A 4 -29.81 -41.31 -6.31
N VAL A 5 -29.99 -41.74 -7.57
CA VAL A 5 -29.42 -41.06 -8.74
C VAL A 5 -29.93 -39.62 -8.84
N MET A 6 -31.22 -39.38 -8.56
CA MET A 6 -31.79 -38.02 -8.58
C MET A 6 -31.26 -37.12 -7.46
N GLN A 7 -30.98 -37.67 -6.27
CA GLN A 7 -30.36 -36.93 -5.17
C GLN A 7 -28.89 -36.59 -5.43
N ILE A 8 -28.14 -37.52 -6.03
CA ILE A 8 -26.76 -37.30 -6.45
C ILE A 8 -26.70 -36.17 -7.49
N THR A 9 -27.57 -36.18 -8.50
CA THR A 9 -27.61 -35.13 -9.53
C THR A 9 -27.98 -33.76 -8.96
N LYS A 10 -28.90 -33.69 -7.98
CA LYS A 10 -29.23 -32.43 -7.29
C LYS A 10 -28.07 -31.89 -6.47
N HIS A 11 -27.34 -32.78 -5.79
CA HIS A 11 -26.15 -32.42 -5.02
C HIS A 11 -25.05 -31.87 -5.94
N ASP A 12 -24.78 -32.54 -7.07
CA ASP A 12 -23.78 -32.09 -8.05
C ASP A 12 -24.12 -30.75 -8.69
N ILE A 13 -25.39 -30.48 -8.97
CA ILE A 13 -25.85 -29.19 -9.49
C ILE A 13 -25.62 -28.09 -8.45
N LEU A 14 -26.03 -28.33 -7.19
CA LEU A 14 -25.82 -27.37 -6.10
C LEU A 14 -24.33 -27.09 -5.89
N LEU A 15 -23.48 -28.12 -5.93
CA LEU A 15 -22.04 -27.97 -5.79
C LEU A 15 -21.45 -27.14 -6.93
N ARG A 16 -21.90 -27.36 -8.18
CA ARG A 16 -21.48 -26.55 -9.35
C ARG A 16 -21.92 -25.10 -9.24
N ASP A 17 -23.14 -24.83 -8.75
CA ASP A 17 -23.65 -23.48 -8.59
C ASP A 17 -22.93 -22.73 -7.46
N VAL A 18 -22.65 -23.42 -6.34
CA VAL A 18 -21.80 -22.90 -5.25
C VAL A 18 -20.39 -22.59 -5.77
N LEU A 19 -19.78 -23.50 -6.54
CA LEU A 19 -18.44 -23.28 -7.10
C LEU A 19 -18.42 -22.11 -8.09
N LYS A 20 -19.44 -21.95 -8.94
CA LYS A 20 -19.54 -20.79 -9.85
C LYS A 20 -19.73 -19.49 -9.07
N PHE A 21 -20.54 -19.50 -8.02
CA PHE A 21 -20.74 -18.35 -7.14
C PHE A 21 -19.44 -17.96 -6.43
N GLU A 22 -18.74 -18.92 -5.85
CA GLU A 22 -17.44 -18.71 -5.19
C GLU A 22 -16.37 -18.24 -6.19
N GLN A 23 -16.31 -18.80 -7.40
CA GLN A 23 -15.42 -18.32 -8.47
C GLN A 23 -15.73 -16.87 -8.87
N GLY A 24 -17.02 -16.52 -8.99
CA GLY A 24 -17.44 -15.15 -9.25
C GLY A 24 -17.01 -14.18 -8.14
N ARG A 25 -17.15 -14.58 -6.88
CA ARG A 25 -16.70 -13.80 -5.72
C ARG A 25 -15.20 -13.62 -5.68
N ILE A 26 -14.42 -14.66 -5.93
CA ILE A 26 -12.95 -14.58 -5.99
C ILE A 26 -12.51 -13.55 -7.03
N LYS A 27 -13.13 -13.59 -8.22
CA LYS A 27 -12.82 -12.65 -9.29
C LYS A 27 -13.12 -11.20 -8.88
N VAL A 28 -14.30 -10.93 -8.32
CA VAL A 28 -14.69 -9.59 -7.86
C VAL A 28 -13.73 -9.09 -6.77
N MET A 29 -13.40 -9.93 -5.78
CA MET A 29 -12.47 -9.55 -4.72
C MET A 29 -11.05 -9.27 -5.25
N GLN A 30 -10.59 -10.04 -6.25
CA GLN A 30 -9.31 -9.80 -6.93
C GLN A 30 -9.33 -8.48 -7.72
N GLU A 31 -10.41 -8.18 -8.43
CA GLU A 31 -10.58 -6.93 -9.18
C GLU A 31 -10.61 -5.72 -8.23
N GLU A 32 -11.35 -5.80 -7.13
CA GLU A 32 -11.36 -4.76 -6.09
C GLU A 32 -9.97 -4.55 -5.50
N ARG A 33 -9.26 -5.63 -5.16
CA ARG A 33 -7.90 -5.56 -4.62
C ARG A 33 -6.95 -4.92 -5.63
N MET A 34 -7.02 -5.31 -6.89
CA MET A 34 -6.18 -4.75 -7.96
C MET A 34 -6.47 -3.26 -8.18
N PHE A 35 -7.75 -2.86 -8.11
CA PHE A 35 -8.15 -1.46 -8.17
C PHE A 35 -7.56 -0.65 -7.01
N LEU A 36 -7.63 -1.17 -5.78
CA LEU A 36 -7.04 -0.50 -4.61
C LEU A 36 -5.52 -0.39 -4.71
N GLN A 37 -4.84 -1.47 -5.10
CA GLN A 37 -3.39 -1.44 -5.31
C GLN A 37 -3.01 -0.40 -6.37
N LYS A 38 -3.74 -0.34 -7.49
CA LYS A 38 -3.54 0.70 -8.52
C LYS A 38 -3.72 2.09 -7.92
N LYS A 39 -4.79 2.32 -7.15
CA LYS A 39 -5.11 3.61 -6.52
C LYS A 39 -4.01 4.06 -5.55
N VAL A 40 -3.60 3.20 -4.62
CA VAL A 40 -2.56 3.49 -3.63
C VAL A 40 -1.21 3.73 -4.32
N PHE A 41 -0.84 2.88 -5.26
CA PHE A 41 0.42 3.03 -5.98
C PHE A 41 0.46 4.30 -6.84
N THR A 42 -0.66 4.69 -7.45
CA THR A 42 -0.78 5.95 -8.20
C THR A 42 -0.61 7.16 -7.28
N LYS A 43 -1.27 7.18 -6.12
CA LYS A 43 -1.08 8.25 -5.12
C LYS A 43 0.37 8.30 -4.62
N TRP A 44 0.97 7.14 -4.37
CA TRP A 44 2.36 7.04 -3.96
C TRP A 44 3.31 7.60 -5.01
N ILE A 45 3.18 7.22 -6.29
CA ILE A 45 3.98 7.79 -7.39
C ILE A 45 3.81 9.31 -7.46
N ASN A 46 2.57 9.79 -7.40
CA ASN A 46 2.27 11.23 -7.51
C ASN A 46 2.87 12.03 -6.33
N SER A 47 3.00 11.43 -5.14
CA SER A 47 3.68 12.09 -4.01
C SER A 47 5.15 12.46 -4.30
N PHE A 48 5.79 11.81 -5.28
CA PHE A 48 7.13 12.15 -5.77
C PHE A 48 7.07 13.01 -7.03
N LEU A 49 6.29 12.61 -8.03
CA LEU A 49 6.31 13.22 -9.36
C LEU A 49 5.69 14.62 -9.39
N GLU A 50 4.66 14.90 -8.58
CA GLU A 50 4.01 16.22 -8.59
C GLU A 50 4.98 17.33 -8.16
N ARG A 51 5.99 16.99 -7.34
CA ARG A 51 7.05 17.92 -6.92
C ARG A 51 7.96 18.40 -8.05
N VAL A 52 7.98 17.66 -9.17
CA VAL A 52 8.74 18.02 -10.39
C VAL A 52 7.82 18.35 -11.56
N GLY A 53 6.54 18.63 -11.29
CA GLY A 53 5.55 19.01 -12.30
C GLY A 53 5.10 17.86 -13.20
N MET A 54 5.24 16.60 -12.77
CA MET A 54 4.72 15.43 -13.48
C MET A 54 3.58 14.79 -12.67
N LYS A 55 2.59 14.22 -13.34
CA LYS A 55 1.46 13.56 -12.68
C LYS A 55 1.00 12.36 -13.50
N VAL A 56 0.68 11.29 -12.79
CA VAL A 56 0.07 10.07 -13.33
C VAL A 56 -1.44 10.15 -13.09
N GLU A 57 -2.21 10.06 -14.18
CA GLU A 57 -3.67 9.97 -14.17
C GLU A 57 -4.12 8.54 -14.48
N ASP A 58 -3.52 7.90 -15.48
CA ASP A 58 -3.66 6.46 -15.73
C ASP A 58 -2.31 5.76 -15.68
N LEU A 59 -2.09 5.04 -14.57
CA LEU A 59 -0.88 4.28 -14.32
C LEU A 59 -0.42 3.43 -15.51
N TYR A 60 -1.33 2.78 -16.25
CA TYR A 60 -0.94 1.90 -17.35
C TYR A 60 -0.58 2.65 -18.62
N LEU A 61 -1.14 3.84 -18.82
CA LEU A 61 -0.88 4.65 -20.01
C LEU A 61 0.33 5.57 -19.81
N ASP A 62 0.42 6.19 -18.64
CA ASP A 62 1.41 7.23 -18.37
C ASP A 62 2.80 6.66 -18.06
N MET A 63 2.87 5.44 -17.51
CA MET A 63 4.13 4.78 -17.19
C MET A 63 4.71 3.97 -18.36
N ARG A 64 3.94 3.74 -19.43
CA ARG A 64 4.26 2.75 -20.49
C ARG A 64 5.50 3.08 -21.33
N ASP A 65 5.88 4.34 -21.42
CA ASP A 65 7.02 4.79 -22.21
C ASP A 65 8.33 4.84 -21.41
N GLY A 66 8.26 4.48 -20.12
CA GLY A 66 9.38 4.43 -19.20
C GLY A 66 9.90 5.79 -18.71
N ARG A 67 9.38 6.93 -19.20
CA ARG A 67 9.93 8.25 -18.86
C ARG A 67 9.64 8.63 -17.41
N MET A 68 8.38 8.48 -16.99
CA MET A 68 7.97 8.75 -15.61
C MET A 68 8.58 7.74 -14.64
N LEU A 69 8.75 6.49 -15.05
CA LEU A 69 9.45 5.46 -14.26
C LEU A 69 10.91 5.85 -14.00
N LEU A 70 11.64 6.24 -15.04
CA LEU A 70 13.04 6.65 -14.91
C LEU A 70 13.17 7.88 -13.99
N LYS A 71 12.27 8.86 -14.14
CA LYS A 71 12.24 10.06 -13.29
C LYS A 71 11.91 9.72 -11.83
N LEU A 72 10.96 8.82 -11.60
CA LEU A 72 10.60 8.35 -10.27
C LEU A 72 11.80 7.71 -9.56
N ILE A 73 12.52 6.81 -10.27
CA ILE A 73 13.71 6.15 -9.72
C ILE A 73 14.79 7.17 -9.36
N GLU A 74 15.07 8.15 -10.23
CA GLU A 74 16.03 9.23 -9.96
C GLU A 74 15.65 10.06 -8.72
N ILE A 75 14.36 10.32 -8.50
CA ILE A 75 13.90 11.04 -7.30
C ILE A 75 14.06 10.19 -6.04
N ILE A 76 13.67 8.91 -6.09
CA ILE A 76 13.69 8.04 -4.92
C ILE A 76 15.12 7.67 -4.52
N SER A 77 15.98 7.35 -5.49
CA SER A 77 17.37 6.99 -5.20
C SER A 77 18.27 8.19 -4.90
N GLY A 78 17.87 9.39 -5.34
CA GLY A 78 18.72 10.58 -5.30
C GLY A 78 19.90 10.54 -6.28
N GLU A 79 19.97 9.53 -7.15
CA GLU A 79 21.03 9.35 -8.14
C GLU A 79 20.54 9.79 -9.52
N LYS A 80 21.41 10.44 -10.31
CA LYS A 80 21.08 10.84 -11.69
C LYS A 80 21.14 9.62 -12.62
N LEU A 81 20.00 9.26 -13.21
CA LEU A 81 19.92 8.17 -14.19
C LEU A 81 20.07 8.67 -15.63
N GLY A 82 20.22 9.97 -15.85
CA GLY A 82 20.40 10.57 -17.17
C GLY A 82 19.08 10.82 -17.90
N LYS A 83 19.14 11.50 -19.05
CA LYS A 83 17.93 11.92 -19.77
C LYS A 83 17.21 10.72 -20.39
N ALA A 84 15.88 10.72 -20.26
CA ALA A 84 15.03 9.76 -20.94
C ALA A 84 14.94 10.10 -22.44
N HIS A 85 14.77 9.07 -23.27
CA HIS A 85 14.46 9.23 -24.68
C HIS A 85 13.03 9.78 -24.83
N THR A 86 12.84 10.74 -25.73
CA THR A 86 11.56 11.43 -25.96
C THR A 86 10.86 10.99 -27.26
N GLY A 87 11.45 10.04 -27.99
CA GLY A 87 10.88 9.57 -29.25
C GLY A 87 9.61 8.73 -29.06
N ALA A 88 8.70 8.80 -30.04
CA ALA A 88 7.43 8.07 -30.01
C ALA A 88 7.54 6.61 -30.46
N LEU A 89 8.69 6.19 -31.01
CA LEU A 89 8.91 4.82 -31.44
C LEU A 89 9.08 3.89 -30.24
N LYS A 90 8.51 2.69 -30.33
CA LYS A 90 8.56 1.68 -29.26
C LYS A 90 9.98 1.29 -28.84
N VAL A 91 10.97 1.41 -29.74
CA VAL A 91 12.38 1.17 -29.39
C VAL A 91 12.85 2.14 -28.28
N PHE A 92 12.45 3.41 -28.34
CA PHE A 92 12.79 4.39 -27.30
C PHE A 92 12.08 4.12 -25.97
N TRP A 93 10.85 3.59 -26.02
CA TRP A 93 10.13 3.17 -24.83
C TRP A 93 10.83 1.98 -24.16
N ALA A 94 11.23 1.00 -24.96
CA ALA A 94 11.98 -0.15 -24.49
C ALA A 94 13.33 0.26 -23.90
N GLU A 95 14.05 1.19 -24.53
CA GLU A 95 15.30 1.74 -23.99
C GLU A 95 15.11 2.41 -22.63
N ASN A 96 14.09 3.25 -22.46
CA ASN A 96 13.78 3.87 -21.17
C ASN A 96 13.43 2.84 -20.08
N ILE A 97 12.63 1.83 -20.44
CA ILE A 97 12.24 0.75 -19.51
C ILE A 97 13.46 -0.08 -19.13
N ASN A 98 14.24 -0.56 -20.10
CA ASN A 98 15.43 -1.38 -19.86
C ASN A 98 16.41 -0.64 -18.96
N LYS A 99 16.65 0.65 -19.21
CA LYS A 99 17.50 1.49 -18.34
C LYS A 99 17.02 1.52 -16.89
N SER A 100 15.70 1.61 -16.69
CA SER A 100 15.09 1.59 -15.35
C SER A 100 15.25 0.21 -14.70
N LEU A 101 15.02 -0.87 -15.45
CA LEU A 101 15.14 -2.25 -14.98
C LEU A 101 16.59 -2.62 -14.65
N ASP A 102 17.55 -2.22 -15.47
CA ASP A 102 18.98 -2.46 -15.24
C ASP A 102 19.42 -1.80 -13.93
N TYR A 103 18.99 -0.55 -13.69
CA TYR A 103 19.25 0.15 -12.44
C TYR A 103 18.69 -0.60 -11.22
N LEU A 104 17.43 -1.01 -11.28
CA LEU A 104 16.77 -1.72 -10.19
C LEU A 104 17.40 -3.09 -9.94
N SER A 105 17.79 -3.79 -11.00
CA SER A 105 18.40 -5.12 -10.91
C SER A 105 19.75 -5.03 -10.19
N ASN A 106 20.58 -4.05 -10.54
CA ASN A 106 21.87 -3.82 -9.88
C ASN A 106 21.74 -3.44 -8.39
N LYS A 107 20.61 -2.84 -7.97
CA LYS A 107 20.38 -2.47 -6.56
C LYS A 107 19.74 -3.61 -5.75
N ASN A 108 18.93 -4.45 -6.39
CA ASN A 108 18.20 -5.55 -5.75
C ASN A 108 19.10 -6.70 -5.28
N GLU A 109 20.35 -6.79 -5.73
CA GLU A 109 21.29 -7.83 -5.32
C GLU A 109 21.64 -7.81 -3.81
N ASN A 110 21.31 -6.72 -3.10
CA ASN A 110 21.72 -6.50 -1.71
C ASN A 110 20.60 -6.59 -0.65
N GLY A 111 19.32 -6.83 -1.03
CA GLY A 111 18.20 -6.68 -0.10
C GLY A 111 17.11 -7.75 -0.24
N ASP A 112 16.84 -8.48 0.84
CA ASP A 112 15.65 -9.34 0.94
C ASP A 112 14.43 -8.52 1.38
N ALA A 113 13.43 -8.42 0.51
CA ALA A 113 12.17 -7.71 0.77
C ALA A 113 11.44 -8.26 2.01
N ASN A 114 11.57 -9.56 2.30
CA ASN A 114 10.99 -10.13 3.51
C ASN A 114 11.70 -9.59 4.75
N THR A 115 13.03 -9.53 4.75
CA THR A 115 13.81 -8.94 5.83
C THR A 115 13.43 -7.48 6.07
N ALA A 116 13.30 -6.65 5.02
CA ALA A 116 12.85 -5.27 5.15
C ALA A 116 11.44 -5.16 5.76
N LYS A 117 10.51 -6.04 5.32
CA LYS A 117 9.16 -6.12 5.87
C LYS A 117 9.16 -6.50 7.35
N TYR A 118 9.97 -7.49 7.74
CA TYR A 118 10.10 -7.90 9.14
C TYR A 118 10.66 -6.76 10.01
N ALA A 119 11.68 -6.05 9.52
CA ALA A 119 12.24 -4.90 10.23
C ALA A 119 11.20 -3.79 10.42
N LEU A 120 10.40 -3.49 9.40
CA LEU A 120 9.30 -2.52 9.50
C LEU A 120 8.25 -2.95 10.53
N LEU A 121 7.85 -4.22 10.52
CA LEU A 121 6.90 -4.75 11.49
C LEU A 121 7.44 -4.67 12.93
N GLN A 122 8.70 -5.03 13.14
CA GLN A 122 9.37 -4.94 14.44
C GLN A 122 9.43 -3.49 14.93
N TRP A 123 9.78 -2.54 14.04
CA TRP A 123 9.76 -1.12 14.39
C TRP A 123 8.37 -0.67 14.85
N CYS A 124 7.31 -1.04 14.12
CA CYS A 124 5.94 -0.71 14.52
C CYS A 124 5.62 -1.29 15.90
N GLN A 125 5.94 -2.56 16.14
CA GLN A 125 5.69 -3.24 17.42
C GLN A 125 6.39 -2.56 18.59
N MET A 126 7.68 -2.22 18.43
CA MET A 126 8.45 -1.53 19.46
C MET A 126 7.84 -0.15 19.77
N ARG A 127 7.44 0.59 18.74
CA ARG A 127 6.90 1.95 18.89
C ARG A 127 5.47 2.01 19.44
N THR A 128 4.68 0.98 19.24
CA THR A 128 3.30 0.90 19.77
C THR A 128 3.17 0.02 21.01
N SER A 129 4.29 -0.46 21.57
CA SER A 129 4.27 -1.28 22.77
C SER A 129 3.69 -0.50 23.96
N GLY A 130 2.78 -1.13 24.71
CA GLY A 130 2.15 -0.53 25.89
C GLY A 130 0.88 0.30 25.62
N TYR A 131 0.51 0.55 24.35
CA TYR A 131 -0.71 1.29 24.02
C TYR A 131 -1.96 0.42 24.20
N ALA A 132 -2.93 0.92 24.95
CA ALA A 132 -4.20 0.23 25.17
C ALA A 132 -4.94 -0.01 23.85
N GLY A 133 -5.44 -1.22 23.66
CA GLY A 133 -6.20 -1.60 22.46
C GLY A 133 -5.36 -1.80 21.19
N VAL A 134 -4.03 -1.77 21.27
CA VAL A 134 -3.13 -1.96 20.12
C VAL A 134 -2.32 -3.24 20.27
N LYS A 135 -2.42 -4.10 19.25
CA LYS A 135 -1.59 -5.30 19.10
C LYS A 135 -1.21 -5.48 17.63
N VAL A 136 0.00 -5.07 17.29
CA VAL A 136 0.54 -5.18 15.94
C VAL A 136 1.18 -6.55 15.73
N VAL A 137 0.57 -7.40 14.90
CA VAL A 137 1.09 -8.74 14.56
C VAL A 137 1.26 -8.96 13.05
N ASN A 138 0.69 -8.06 12.24
CA ASN A 138 0.76 -8.11 10.79
C ASN A 138 0.69 -6.69 10.21
N LEU A 139 0.90 -6.57 8.90
CA LEU A 139 0.74 -5.34 8.13
C LEU A 139 -0.61 -5.32 7.39
N THR A 140 -1.65 -5.91 7.98
CA THR A 140 -3.02 -5.92 7.43
C THR A 140 -4.04 -5.54 8.51
N GLY A 141 -4.74 -6.52 9.09
CA GLY A 141 -5.83 -6.34 10.03
C GLY A 141 -5.45 -5.65 11.34
N SER A 142 -4.19 -5.72 11.78
CA SER A 142 -3.70 -5.01 12.98
C SER A 142 -3.87 -3.49 12.89
N TRP A 143 -3.97 -2.95 11.68
CA TRP A 143 -4.04 -1.51 11.41
C TRP A 143 -5.45 -1.03 11.10
N ARG A 144 -6.39 -1.97 10.90
CA ARG A 144 -7.74 -1.73 10.37
C ARG A 144 -8.55 -0.74 11.22
N ASN A 145 -8.46 -0.82 12.55
CA ASN A 145 -9.25 0.03 13.44
C ASN A 145 -8.65 1.43 13.65
N GLY A 146 -7.50 1.73 13.04
CA GLY A 146 -6.81 3.01 13.12
C GLY A 146 -6.03 3.28 14.41
N LEU A 147 -6.20 2.50 15.48
CA LEU A 147 -5.51 2.77 16.75
C LEU A 147 -4.00 2.65 16.62
N ALA A 148 -3.51 1.65 15.89
CA ALA A 148 -2.07 1.45 15.70
C ALA A 148 -1.40 2.64 14.99
N PHE A 149 -2.06 3.26 14.00
CA PHE A 149 -1.54 4.47 13.35
C PHE A 149 -1.46 5.66 14.31
N ASN A 150 -2.48 5.86 15.14
CA ASN A 150 -2.49 6.92 16.13
C ASN A 150 -1.45 6.69 17.24
N ALA A 151 -1.31 5.46 17.72
CA ALA A 151 -0.28 5.08 18.70
C ALA A 151 1.13 5.34 18.16
N LEU A 152 1.36 5.02 16.88
CA LEU A 152 2.65 5.23 16.22
C LEU A 152 3.03 6.71 16.13
N LEU A 153 2.06 7.58 15.83
CA LEU A 153 2.25 9.03 15.83
C LEU A 153 2.48 9.55 17.26
N HIS A 154 1.61 9.18 18.20
CA HIS A 154 1.69 9.61 19.59
C HIS A 154 3.01 9.20 20.26
N SER A 155 3.57 8.04 19.92
CA SER A 155 4.84 7.58 20.51
C SER A 155 6.06 8.39 20.10
N HIS A 156 6.00 9.11 18.97
CA HIS A 156 7.06 10.03 18.55
C HIS A 156 6.71 11.49 18.90
N ARG A 157 5.44 11.86 18.80
CA ARG A 157 4.94 13.22 19.01
C ARG A 157 3.63 13.18 19.82
N PRO A 158 3.73 13.07 21.16
CA PRO A 158 2.56 12.96 22.02
C PRO A 158 1.60 14.16 21.93
N ASP A 159 2.15 15.33 21.58
CA ASP A 159 1.42 16.58 21.42
C ASP A 159 0.39 16.56 20.27
N LEU A 160 0.56 15.66 19.29
CA LEU A 160 -0.26 15.65 18.08
C LEU A 160 -1.52 14.78 18.18
N ILE A 161 -1.62 13.89 19.16
CA ILE A 161 -2.67 12.87 19.24
C ILE A 161 -3.21 12.77 20.67
N SER A 162 -4.51 12.99 20.87
CA SER A 162 -5.16 12.69 22.15
C SER A 162 -5.56 11.21 22.22
N TYR A 163 -4.59 10.32 22.42
CA TYR A 163 -4.77 8.87 22.27
C TYR A 163 -5.87 8.31 23.19
N GLU A 164 -5.94 8.77 24.44
CA GLU A 164 -6.90 8.28 25.44
C GLU A 164 -8.38 8.53 25.10
N THR A 165 -8.64 9.43 24.15
CA THR A 165 -10.01 9.70 23.69
C THR A 165 -10.47 8.77 22.56
N LEU A 166 -9.54 8.01 21.96
CA LEU A 166 -9.82 7.17 20.80
C LEU A 166 -10.56 5.90 21.21
N GLN A 167 -11.55 5.52 20.39
CA GLN A 167 -12.36 4.33 20.64
C GLN A 167 -12.11 3.25 19.60
N PRO A 168 -11.90 1.98 19.99
CA PRO A 168 -11.63 0.89 19.06
C PRO A 168 -12.71 0.66 18.00
N ARG A 169 -13.96 1.07 18.25
CA ARG A 169 -15.09 0.90 17.32
C ARG A 169 -15.17 1.98 16.25
N GLN A 170 -14.46 3.10 16.41
CA GLN A 170 -14.53 4.25 15.52
C GLN A 170 -13.44 4.18 14.43
N HIS A 171 -13.41 3.09 13.66
CA HIS A 171 -12.30 2.78 12.73
C HIS A 171 -11.98 3.94 11.78
N ARG A 172 -12.97 4.40 11.02
CA ARG A 172 -12.77 5.45 10.01
C ARG A 172 -12.34 6.78 10.62
N GLN A 173 -12.84 7.12 11.80
CA GLN A 173 -12.46 8.34 12.49
C GLN A 173 -11.01 8.25 12.97
N ASN A 174 -10.62 7.13 13.59
CA ASN A 174 -9.24 6.92 14.02
C ASN A 174 -8.28 6.95 12.83
N LEU A 175 -8.62 6.28 11.73
CA LEU A 175 -7.82 6.26 10.50
C LEU A 175 -7.65 7.67 9.92
N ASN A 176 -8.75 8.41 9.72
CA ASN A 176 -8.70 9.76 9.19
C ASN A 176 -7.91 10.70 10.11
N ASN A 177 -8.09 10.61 11.43
CA ASN A 177 -7.32 11.40 12.39
C ASN A 177 -5.81 11.20 12.19
N ALA A 178 -5.35 9.94 12.16
CA ALA A 178 -3.93 9.66 11.95
C ALA A 178 -3.44 10.14 10.58
N PHE A 179 -4.20 9.92 9.52
CA PHE A 179 -3.80 10.29 8.16
C PHE A 179 -3.75 11.81 7.96
N ASP A 180 -4.71 12.54 8.55
CA ASP A 180 -4.77 14.00 8.45
C ASP A 180 -3.65 14.65 9.26
N VAL A 181 -3.40 14.18 10.49
CA VAL A 181 -2.28 14.67 11.31
C VAL A 181 -0.94 14.37 10.62
N ALA A 182 -0.73 13.15 10.15
CA ALA A 182 0.51 12.77 9.47
C ALA A 182 0.75 13.61 8.21
N ASN A 183 -0.29 13.89 7.41
CA ASN A 183 -0.17 14.68 6.20
C ASN A 183 0.02 16.17 6.46
N THR A 184 -0.80 16.77 7.32
CA THR A 184 -0.81 18.22 7.53
C THR A 184 0.34 18.71 8.40
N VAL A 185 0.76 17.93 9.39
CA VAL A 185 1.78 18.34 10.36
C VAL A 185 3.16 17.77 10.02
N LEU A 186 3.22 16.50 9.61
CA LEU A 186 4.48 15.79 9.39
C LEU A 186 4.86 15.67 7.90
N GLY A 187 3.96 16.04 6.99
CA GLY A 187 4.21 15.96 5.55
C GLY A 187 4.24 14.53 5.00
N VAL A 188 3.66 13.55 5.70
CA VAL A 188 3.51 12.18 5.18
C VAL A 188 2.39 12.15 4.15
N PRO A 189 2.65 11.81 2.87
CA PRO A 189 1.62 11.85 1.83
C PRO A 189 0.43 10.94 2.15
N LYS A 190 -0.79 11.47 2.05
CA LYS A 190 -2.04 10.72 2.28
C LYS A 190 -2.37 9.77 1.12
N ILE A 191 -1.67 8.63 1.04
CA ILE A 191 -1.86 7.62 -0.01
C ILE A 191 -2.95 6.59 0.31
N LEU A 192 -3.37 6.48 1.58
CA LEU A 192 -4.44 5.59 2.02
C LEU A 192 -5.72 6.36 2.30
N ASP A 193 -6.85 5.75 1.94
CA ASP A 193 -8.18 6.22 2.35
C ASP A 193 -8.73 5.31 3.45
N ALA A 194 -9.41 5.90 4.44
CA ALA A 194 -9.90 5.16 5.61
C ALA A 194 -10.88 4.03 5.24
N GLU A 195 -11.69 4.21 4.20
CA GLU A 195 -12.62 3.20 3.70
C GLU A 195 -11.94 1.98 3.04
N ASP A 196 -10.74 2.18 2.50
CA ASP A 196 -9.97 1.10 1.86
C ASP A 196 -9.18 0.30 2.89
N VAL A 197 -8.82 0.94 4.01
CA VAL A 197 -8.18 0.28 5.16
C VAL A 197 -9.21 -0.41 6.05
N ASP A 198 -10.41 0.14 6.24
CA ASP A 198 -11.48 -0.48 7.04
C ASP A 198 -12.24 -1.58 6.28
N ARG A 199 -11.49 -2.50 5.67
CA ARG A 199 -12.01 -3.70 5.01
C ARG A 199 -11.64 -4.97 5.80
N PRO A 200 -12.36 -6.09 5.62
CA PRO A 200 -12.02 -7.34 6.32
C PRO A 200 -10.59 -7.83 6.07
N ASP A 201 -10.06 -7.60 4.88
CA ASP A 201 -8.70 -7.98 4.47
C ASP A 201 -8.00 -6.78 3.81
N PRO A 202 -7.42 -5.85 4.60
CA PRO A 202 -6.70 -4.70 4.06
C PRO A 202 -5.44 -5.15 3.33
N ASP A 203 -5.13 -4.50 2.20
CA ASP A 203 -3.98 -4.89 1.37
C ASP A 203 -2.63 -4.62 2.06
N GLU A 204 -1.85 -5.68 2.26
CA GLU A 204 -0.57 -5.64 3.00
C GLU A 204 0.42 -4.64 2.40
N ASN A 205 0.56 -4.63 1.07
CA ASN A 205 1.51 -3.76 0.39
C ASN A 205 1.14 -2.29 0.55
N SER A 206 -0.16 -1.98 0.50
CA SER A 206 -0.67 -0.63 0.71
C SER A 206 -0.36 -0.12 2.12
N ILE A 207 -0.62 -0.94 3.15
CA ILE A 207 -0.29 -0.61 4.55
C ILE A 207 1.22 -0.48 4.73
N ALA A 208 2.02 -1.43 4.23
CA ALA A 208 3.48 -1.40 4.33
C ALA A 208 4.07 -0.16 3.65
N THR A 209 3.57 0.23 2.48
CA THR A 209 4.00 1.43 1.74
C THR A 209 3.77 2.69 2.56
N TYR A 210 2.60 2.82 3.19
CA TYR A 210 2.30 3.98 4.01
C TYR A 210 3.13 4.02 5.30
N LEU A 211 3.28 2.87 5.98
CA LEU A 211 4.12 2.76 7.17
C LEU A 211 5.60 3.04 6.88
N THR A 212 6.08 2.66 5.70
CA THR A 212 7.44 2.99 5.24
C THR A 212 7.59 4.50 5.07
N SER A 213 6.57 5.17 4.51
CA SER A 213 6.55 6.64 4.39
C SER A 213 6.55 7.32 5.78
N MET A 214 5.77 6.80 6.73
CA MET A 214 5.79 7.28 8.12
C MET A 214 7.15 7.02 8.79
N TYR A 215 7.75 5.85 8.60
CA TYR A 215 9.05 5.49 9.15
C TYR A 215 10.12 6.49 8.74
N HIS A 216 10.19 6.85 7.46
CA HIS A 216 11.19 7.81 6.97
C HIS A 216 11.03 9.18 7.63
N VAL A 217 9.82 9.68 7.77
CA VAL A 217 9.55 10.98 8.39
C VAL A 217 9.81 10.96 9.90
N LEU A 218 9.27 9.95 10.59
CA LEU A 218 9.36 9.83 12.05
C LEU A 218 10.77 9.48 12.54
N SER A 219 11.56 8.76 11.74
CA SER A 219 12.95 8.41 12.10
C SER A 219 13.94 9.53 11.77
N SER A 220 13.56 10.49 10.92
CA SER A 220 14.42 11.63 10.56
C SER A 220 14.25 12.84 11.48
N THR A 221 13.21 12.86 12.30
CA THR A 221 12.93 13.99 13.21
C THR A 221 13.63 13.73 14.55
N PRO A 222 14.52 14.62 15.03
CA PRO A 222 15.12 14.49 16.36
C PRO A 222 14.03 14.61 17.44
N ASN A 223 14.11 13.76 18.46
CA ASN A 223 13.23 13.78 19.64
C ASN A 223 13.35 15.10 20.42
#